data_AF-A0A0F6NRU5-F1
#
_entry.id   AF-A0A0F6NRU5-F1
#
_cell.length_a   1.000
_cell.length_b   1.000
_cell.length_c   1.000
_cell.angle_alpha   90.00
_cell.angle_beta   90.00
_cell.angle_gamma   90.00
#
_symmetry.space_group_name_H-M   'P 1'
#
loop_
_entity.id
_entity.type
_entity.pdbx_description
1 polymer ?
#
loop_
_entity_poly.entity_id
_entity_poly.type
_entity_poly.pdbx_seq_one_letter_code
_entity_poly.pdbx_strand_id
1 'polypeptide(L)'
;TQPMRMASATANSAKMIEYVFTNGYDPVVNMQMGPKTGNPREFTDFEQVFEAWVKQMRWLMGLLVRVVNVGRYKQSQVAPRPFVSALAERSVESGLDFTEPEGERGNSWVTGFTWVENPDSLAAVKKLVFDEKRYTMDKLCDALEANWEGYEEMRLDFVKNA
;
A
#
# COMPACT_ATOMS: atom_id res chain seq x y z
N THR A 1 -28.07 -4.84 -6.61
CA THR A 1 -27.03 -4.49 -7.61
C THR A 1 -26.13 -3.44 -7.00
N GLN A 2 -24.83 -3.40 -7.33
CA GLN A 2 -23.94 -2.36 -6.81
C GLN A 2 -24.23 -1.04 -7.54
N PRO A 3 -24.67 0.02 -6.85
CA PRO A 3 -25.18 1.22 -7.51
C PRO A 3 -24.08 2.01 -8.21
N MET A 4 -22.90 2.07 -7.58
CA MET A 4 -21.72 2.73 -8.10
C MET A 4 -20.49 1.85 -7.87
N ARG A 5 -19.71 1.63 -8.93
CA ARG A 5 -18.38 1.01 -8.85
C ARG A 5 -17.30 2.10 -8.86
N MET A 6 -16.53 2.17 -7.79
CA MET A 6 -15.32 3.00 -7.70
C MET A 6 -14.21 2.21 -7.00
N ALA A 7 -12.94 2.57 -7.17
CA ALA A 7 -11.92 1.97 -6.33
C ALA A 7 -12.15 2.36 -4.86
N SER A 8 -12.18 1.38 -3.97
CA SER A 8 -12.22 1.58 -2.51
C SER A 8 -10.88 2.05 -1.96
N ALA A 9 -9.80 1.87 -2.72
CA ALA A 9 -8.52 2.49 -2.46
C ALA A 9 -7.69 2.54 -3.75
N THR A 10 -6.86 3.57 -3.88
CA THR A 10 -5.80 3.67 -4.88
C THR A 10 -4.51 3.97 -4.13
N ALA A 11 -3.52 3.09 -4.25
CA ALA A 11 -2.30 3.13 -3.44
C ALA A 11 -1.04 3.12 -4.33
N ASN A 12 -0.03 3.89 -3.93
CA ASN A 12 1.35 3.57 -4.27
C ASN A 12 1.79 2.46 -3.32
N SER A 13 1.93 1.23 -3.84
CA SER A 13 2.21 0.06 -3.00
C SER A 13 3.70 -0.17 -2.76
N ALA A 14 4.61 0.52 -3.45
CA ALA A 14 6.04 0.47 -3.14
C ALA A 14 6.34 1.09 -1.77
N LYS A 15 5.46 1.99 -1.30
CA LYS A 15 5.55 2.55 0.07
C LYS A 15 5.50 1.48 1.16
N MET A 16 4.88 0.32 0.90
CA MET A 16 4.83 -0.76 1.90
C MET A 16 6.22 -1.28 2.23
N ILE A 17 7.06 -1.52 1.21
CA ILE A 17 8.42 -2.01 1.42
C ILE A 17 9.34 -0.90 1.94
N GLU A 18 9.18 0.33 1.45
CA GLU A 18 9.90 1.52 1.99
C GLU A 18 9.69 1.63 3.50
N TYR A 19 8.44 1.50 3.96
CA TYR A 19 8.10 1.56 5.39
C TYR A 19 8.62 0.40 6.23
N VAL A 20 9.04 -0.72 5.64
CA VAL A 20 9.78 -1.74 6.38
C VAL A 20 11.15 -1.19 6.75
N PHE A 21 11.85 -0.58 5.80
CA PHE A 21 13.22 -0.07 5.98
C PHE A 21 13.29 1.27 6.72
N THR A 22 12.21 2.04 6.73
CA THR A 22 12.12 3.30 7.49
C THR A 22 11.31 3.17 8.78
N ASN A 23 10.94 1.94 9.19
CA ASN A 23 10.13 1.68 10.38
C ASN A 23 8.82 2.51 10.41
N GLY A 24 8.16 2.63 9.25
CA GLY A 24 6.91 3.37 9.04
C GLY A 24 7.07 4.87 8.80
N TYR A 25 8.29 5.42 8.84
CA TYR A 25 8.52 6.83 8.57
C TYR A 25 8.50 7.12 7.07
N ASP A 26 7.74 8.13 6.64
CA ASP A 26 7.78 8.57 5.24
C ASP A 26 8.72 9.78 5.11
N PRO A 27 9.87 9.65 4.43
CA PRO A 27 10.82 10.75 4.24
C PRO A 27 10.33 11.83 3.26
N VAL A 28 9.39 11.51 2.35
CA VAL A 28 8.86 12.45 1.37
C VAL A 28 7.90 13.44 2.02
N VAL A 29 7.01 12.96 2.88
CA VAL A 29 6.08 13.83 3.63
C VAL A 29 6.60 14.20 5.02
N ASN A 30 7.78 13.70 5.39
CA ASN A 30 8.48 13.98 6.64
C ASN A 30 7.60 13.71 7.89
N MET A 31 6.95 12.55 7.91
CA MET A 31 6.00 12.18 8.96
C MET A 31 6.00 10.68 9.23
N GLN A 32 5.74 10.29 10.48
CA GLN A 32 5.43 8.90 10.80
C GLN A 32 4.07 8.52 10.22
N MET A 33 4.10 7.81 9.08
CA MET A 33 2.90 7.37 8.37
C MET A 33 2.49 5.98 8.86
N GLY A 34 3.30 4.97 8.54
CA GLY A 34 3.06 3.58 8.89
C GLY A 34 3.29 3.28 10.38
N PRO A 35 2.79 2.14 10.88
CA PRO A 35 3.13 1.64 12.21
C PRO A 35 4.63 1.40 12.35
N LYS A 36 5.13 1.49 13.58
CA LYS A 36 6.49 1.05 13.91
C LYS A 36 6.51 -0.48 13.94
N THR A 37 7.12 -1.09 12.94
CA THR A 37 7.19 -2.55 12.76
C THR A 37 8.47 -3.17 13.31
N GLY A 38 9.40 -2.35 13.82
CA GLY A 38 10.70 -2.78 14.34
C GLY A 38 11.84 -2.12 13.58
N ASN A 39 13.01 -2.04 14.20
CA ASN A 39 14.21 -1.56 13.52
C ASN A 39 14.67 -2.63 12.51
N PRO A 40 14.71 -2.35 11.20
CA PRO A 40 15.09 -3.34 10.21
C PRO A 40 16.51 -3.89 10.42
N ARG A 41 17.41 -3.09 10.99
CA ARG A 41 18.79 -3.51 11.30
C ARG A 41 18.87 -4.63 12.34
N GLU A 42 17.81 -4.83 13.12
CA GLU A 42 17.71 -5.84 14.17
C GLU A 42 17.04 -7.14 13.69
N PHE A 43 16.59 -7.21 12.43
CA PHE A 43 15.98 -8.42 11.90
C PHE A 43 17.03 -9.52 11.66
N THR A 44 16.78 -10.69 12.24
CA THR A 44 17.64 -11.87 12.21
C THR A 44 17.22 -12.91 11.18
N ASP A 45 15.97 -12.85 10.70
CA ASP A 45 15.42 -13.75 9.69
C ASP A 45 14.48 -13.03 8.70
N PHE A 46 14.17 -13.70 7.59
CA PHE A 46 13.32 -13.14 6.54
C PHE A 46 11.86 -13.03 6.98
N GLU A 47 11.40 -13.94 7.85
CA GLU A 47 10.05 -13.95 8.36
C GLU A 47 9.72 -12.65 9.09
N GLN A 48 10.66 -12.08 9.85
CA GLN A 48 10.52 -10.76 10.47
C GLN A 48 10.34 -9.63 9.45
N VAL A 49 11.08 -9.65 8.35
CA VAL A 49 10.92 -8.69 7.23
C VAL A 49 9.54 -8.83 6.61
N PHE A 50 9.12 -10.07 6.32
CA PHE A 50 7.82 -10.35 5.72
C PHE A 50 6.67 -9.94 6.63
N GLU A 51 6.76 -10.21 7.93
CA GLU A 51 5.77 -9.78 8.91
C GLU A 51 5.69 -8.26 9.02
N ALA A 52 6.82 -7.56 9.02
CA ALA A 52 6.87 -6.10 8.99
C ALA A 52 6.16 -5.58 7.74
N TRP A 53 6.46 -6.15 6.57
CA TRP A 53 5.79 -5.80 5.31
C TRP A 53 4.27 -6.04 5.37
N VAL A 54 3.82 -7.19 5.88
CA VAL A 54 2.37 -7.49 6.04
C VAL A 54 1.70 -6.48 6.96
N LYS A 55 2.36 -6.07 8.05
CA LYS A 55 1.84 -5.04 8.97
C LYS A 55 1.72 -3.68 8.28
N GLN A 56 2.72 -3.28 7.47
CA GLN A 56 2.67 -2.05 6.67
C GLN A 56 1.56 -2.11 5.61
N MET A 57 1.46 -3.20 4.85
CA MET A 57 0.41 -3.43 3.85
C MET A 57 -0.98 -3.32 4.47
N ARG A 58 -1.22 -4.01 5.60
CA ARG A 58 -2.52 -4.01 6.29
C ARG A 58 -2.90 -2.61 6.75
N TRP A 59 -1.94 -1.87 7.30
CA TRP A 59 -2.16 -0.48 7.70
C TRP A 59 -2.49 0.41 6.50
N LEU A 60 -1.70 0.36 5.43
CA LEU A 60 -1.86 1.22 4.26
C LEU A 60 -3.22 0.98 3.59
N MET A 61 -3.54 -0.28 3.31
CA MET A 61 -4.80 -0.66 2.69
C MET A 61 -6.00 -0.34 3.60
N GLY A 62 -5.88 -0.63 4.90
CA GLY A 62 -6.93 -0.34 5.86
C GLY A 62 -7.18 1.16 6.06
N LEU A 63 -6.14 2.00 5.99
CA LEU A 63 -6.27 3.44 6.05
C LEU A 63 -7.02 3.97 4.82
N LEU A 64 -6.58 3.61 3.62
CA LEU A 64 -7.17 4.11 2.37
C LEU A 64 -8.64 3.70 2.23
N VAL A 65 -8.97 2.44 2.50
CA VAL A 65 -10.35 1.94 2.42
C VAL A 65 -11.27 2.64 3.41
N ARG A 66 -10.81 2.91 4.65
CA ARG A 66 -11.61 3.63 5.64
C ARG A 66 -11.96 5.04 5.18
N VAL A 67 -10.99 5.78 4.63
CA VAL A 67 -11.21 7.15 4.16
C VAL A 67 -12.23 7.18 3.02
N VAL A 68 -12.08 6.30 2.03
CA VAL A 68 -13.00 6.24 0.89
C VAL A 68 -14.41 5.80 1.33
N ASN A 69 -14.52 4.84 2.25
CA ASN A 69 -15.82 4.38 2.77
C ASN A 69 -16.58 5.49 3.50
N VAL A 70 -15.90 6.34 4.27
CA VAL A 70 -16.54 7.51 4.92
C VAL A 70 -17.06 8.48 3.87
N GLY A 71 -16.25 8.82 2.86
CA GLY A 71 -16.67 9.69 1.77
C GLY A 71 -17.89 9.14 1.03
N ARG A 72 -17.88 7.83 0.76
CA ARG A 72 -18.98 7.14 0.11
C ARG A 72 -20.29 7.20 0.89
N TYR A 73 -20.25 6.93 2.20
CA TYR A 73 -21.44 6.97 3.04
C TYR A 73 -22.02 8.39 3.17
N LYS A 74 -21.19 9.42 2.99
CA LYS A 74 -21.60 10.83 3.05
C LYS A 74 -21.92 11.44 1.69
N GLN A 75 -21.61 10.76 0.59
CA GLN A 75 -21.66 11.34 -0.75
C GLN A 75 -23.07 11.84 -1.12
N SER A 76 -24.12 11.05 -0.86
CA SER A 76 -25.51 11.42 -1.18
C SER A 76 -25.99 12.64 -0.39
N GLN A 77 -25.43 12.86 0.81
CA GLN A 77 -25.78 13.98 1.70
C GLN A 77 -25.02 15.27 1.34
N VAL A 78 -23.78 15.15 0.86
CA VAL A 78 -22.88 16.29 0.62
C VAL A 78 -22.90 16.75 -0.83
N ALA A 79 -22.96 15.81 -1.78
CA ALA A 79 -22.88 16.09 -3.21
C ALA A 79 -23.72 15.06 -3.99
N PRO A 80 -25.06 15.15 -3.89
CA PRO A 80 -25.98 14.30 -4.64
C PRO A 80 -25.82 14.50 -6.16
N ARG A 81 -26.18 13.49 -6.94
CA ARG A 81 -25.99 13.47 -8.40
C ARG A 81 -27.32 13.28 -9.15
N PRO A 82 -28.24 14.27 -9.09
CA PRO A 82 -29.61 14.11 -9.62
C PRO A 82 -29.65 13.77 -11.11
N PHE A 83 -28.74 14.34 -11.92
CA PHE A 83 -28.66 14.01 -13.35
C PHE A 83 -28.30 12.54 -13.58
N VAL A 84 -27.35 11.99 -12.82
CA VAL A 84 -26.97 10.56 -12.94
C VAL A 84 -28.08 9.67 -12.38
N SER A 85 -28.71 10.07 -11.27
CA SER A 85 -29.85 9.39 -10.66
C SER A 85 -31.02 9.25 -11.63
N ALA A 86 -31.31 10.27 -12.45
CA ALA A 86 -32.36 10.21 -13.46
C ALA A 86 -32.06 9.22 -14.61
N LEU A 87 -30.80 8.82 -14.79
CA LEU A 87 -30.37 7.88 -15.83
C LEU A 87 -30.24 6.44 -15.30
N ALA A 88 -30.38 6.22 -13.99
CA ALA A 88 -30.17 4.92 -13.36
C ALA A 88 -31.51 4.30 -12.91
N GLU A 89 -31.85 3.13 -13.46
CA GLU A 89 -33.08 2.38 -13.17
C GLU A 89 -33.36 2.25 -11.66
N ARG A 90 -32.36 1.76 -10.89
CA ARG A 90 -32.47 1.67 -9.41
C ARG A 90 -32.89 2.99 -8.77
N SER A 91 -32.29 4.10 -9.19
CA SER A 91 -32.56 5.41 -8.60
C SER A 91 -33.95 5.92 -8.96
N VAL A 92 -34.40 5.68 -10.20
CA VAL A 92 -35.77 6.02 -10.63
C VAL A 92 -36.81 5.20 -9.86
N GLU A 93 -36.58 3.90 -9.68
CA GLU A 93 -37.52 3.01 -8.98
C GLU A 93 -37.57 3.25 -7.46
N SER A 94 -36.43 3.52 -6.84
CA SER A 94 -36.32 3.65 -5.37
C SER A 94 -36.44 5.09 -4.85
N GLY A 95 -36.26 6.09 -5.71
CA GLY A 95 -36.13 7.49 -5.30
C GLY A 95 -34.81 7.82 -4.58
N LEU A 96 -33.87 6.86 -4.52
CA LEU A 96 -32.56 7.06 -3.91
C LEU A 96 -31.58 7.69 -4.89
N ASP A 97 -30.70 8.57 -4.37
CA ASP A 97 -29.60 9.08 -5.17
C ASP A 97 -28.70 7.95 -5.68
N PHE A 98 -28.11 8.13 -6.86
CA PHE A 98 -27.20 7.18 -7.49
C PHE A 98 -26.05 6.76 -6.56
N THR A 99 -25.59 7.68 -5.70
CA THR A 99 -24.47 7.44 -4.79
C THR A 99 -24.89 6.86 -3.43
N GLU A 100 -26.19 6.70 -3.18
CA GLU A 100 -26.70 6.14 -1.93
C GLU A 100 -26.29 4.66 -1.78
N PRO A 101 -25.51 4.29 -0.75
CA PRO A 101 -25.01 2.92 -0.57
C PRO A 101 -26.07 1.89 -0.12
N GLU A 102 -27.30 2.29 0.20
CA GLU A 102 -28.34 1.36 0.63
C GLU A 102 -28.53 0.18 -0.35
N GLY A 103 -28.52 -1.05 0.18
CA GLY A 103 -28.66 -2.27 -0.63
C GLY A 103 -27.40 -2.68 -1.41
N GLU A 104 -26.27 -2.03 -1.18
CA GLU A 104 -24.99 -2.43 -1.75
C GLU A 104 -24.43 -3.71 -1.10
N ARG A 105 -23.82 -4.59 -1.91
CA ARG A 105 -23.12 -5.81 -1.46
C ARG A 105 -21.64 -5.61 -1.09
N GLY A 106 -21.17 -4.37 -1.09
CA GLY A 106 -19.77 -4.00 -0.89
C GLY A 106 -18.97 -3.88 -2.20
N ASN A 107 -17.84 -3.19 -2.09
CA ASN A 107 -16.94 -2.88 -3.18
C ASN A 107 -15.51 -3.22 -2.76
N SER A 108 -15.02 -4.37 -3.21
CA SER A 108 -13.70 -4.91 -2.84
C SER A 108 -12.58 -4.48 -3.79
N TRP A 109 -12.84 -3.53 -4.70
CA TRP A 109 -11.83 -3.11 -5.66
C TRP A 109 -10.80 -2.19 -5.01
N VAL A 110 -9.54 -2.62 -4.99
CA VAL A 110 -8.39 -1.79 -4.68
C VAL A 110 -7.46 -1.75 -5.89
N THR A 111 -6.93 -0.56 -6.19
CA THR A 111 -5.93 -0.37 -7.26
C THR A 111 -4.57 -0.13 -6.62
N GLY A 112 -3.62 -1.06 -6.83
CA GLY A 112 -2.24 -0.93 -6.40
C GLY A 112 -1.34 -0.57 -7.57
N PHE A 113 -0.84 0.66 -7.61
CA PHE A 113 0.29 1.02 -8.46
C PHE A 113 1.57 0.51 -7.81
N THR A 114 2.58 0.22 -8.63
CA THR A 114 3.91 -0.24 -8.19
C THR A 114 3.85 -1.47 -7.27
N TRP A 115 3.05 -2.47 -7.66
CA TRP A 115 2.88 -3.69 -6.88
C TRP A 115 4.09 -4.62 -6.96
N VAL A 116 4.71 -4.73 -8.14
CA VAL A 116 5.78 -5.69 -8.47
C VAL A 116 7.06 -5.41 -7.69
N GLU A 117 7.24 -4.16 -7.28
CA GLU A 117 8.33 -3.68 -6.46
C GLU A 117 8.35 -4.38 -5.09
N ASN A 118 7.20 -4.83 -4.58
CA ASN A 118 7.10 -5.57 -3.33
C ASN A 118 7.72 -6.98 -3.43
N PRO A 119 7.21 -7.90 -4.29
CA PRO A 119 7.80 -9.22 -4.41
C PRO A 119 9.26 -9.20 -4.86
N ASP A 120 9.65 -8.29 -5.77
CA ASP A 120 11.04 -8.17 -6.22
C ASP A 120 11.96 -7.78 -5.05
N SER A 121 11.57 -6.78 -4.25
CA SER A 121 12.35 -6.36 -3.09
C SER A 121 12.41 -7.44 -2.02
N LEU A 122 11.29 -8.12 -1.74
CA LEU A 122 11.25 -9.22 -0.76
C LEU A 122 12.13 -10.39 -1.20
N ALA A 123 12.10 -10.76 -2.49
CA ALA A 123 12.94 -11.82 -3.05
C ALA A 123 14.43 -11.45 -2.97
N ALA A 124 14.79 -10.23 -3.37
CA ALA A 124 16.16 -9.74 -3.32
C ALA A 124 16.72 -9.75 -1.89
N VAL A 125 15.93 -9.28 -0.92
CA VAL A 125 16.31 -9.28 0.50
C VAL A 125 16.47 -10.70 1.02
N LYS A 126 15.50 -11.59 0.75
CA LYS A 126 15.58 -12.99 1.16
C LYS A 126 16.86 -13.64 0.64
N LYS A 127 17.12 -13.50 -0.65
CA LYS A 127 18.25 -14.14 -1.32
C LYS A 127 19.59 -13.57 -0.87
N LEU A 128 19.80 -12.26 -1.04
CA LEU A 128 21.12 -11.65 -0.89
C LEU A 128 21.51 -11.40 0.57
N VAL A 129 20.55 -11.25 1.47
CA VAL A 129 20.81 -10.96 2.90
C VAL A 129 20.69 -12.21 3.77
N PHE A 130 19.65 -13.04 3.58
CA PHE A 130 19.37 -14.16 4.47
C PHE A 130 19.85 -15.52 3.95
N ASP A 131 19.60 -15.84 2.67
CA ASP A 131 19.96 -17.14 2.09
C ASP A 131 21.46 -17.21 1.76
N GLU A 132 21.95 -16.30 0.91
CA GLU A 132 23.35 -16.25 0.46
C GLU A 132 24.25 -15.48 1.42
N LYS A 133 23.68 -14.63 2.29
CA LYS A 133 24.39 -13.80 3.27
C LYS A 133 25.53 -12.99 2.65
N ARG A 134 25.32 -12.53 1.41
CA ARG A 134 26.29 -11.71 0.67
C ARG A 134 26.39 -10.30 1.26
N TYR A 135 25.31 -9.80 1.84
CA TYR A 135 25.24 -8.53 2.54
C TYR A 135 24.59 -8.69 3.91
N THR A 136 24.84 -7.76 4.82
CA THR A 136 24.14 -7.65 6.10
C THR A 136 22.94 -6.72 5.98
N MET A 137 21.97 -6.86 6.88
CA MET A 137 20.81 -5.97 6.92
C MET A 137 21.20 -4.51 7.21
N ASP A 138 22.20 -4.32 8.07
CA ASP A 138 22.79 -3.02 8.38
C ASP A 138 23.35 -2.33 7.13
N LYS A 139 24.15 -3.06 6.33
CA LYS A 139 24.72 -2.55 5.08
C LYS A 139 23.66 -2.24 4.02
N LEU A 140 22.58 -3.03 3.97
CA LEU A 140 21.44 -2.73 3.09
C LEU A 140 20.73 -1.44 3.51
N CYS A 141 20.49 -1.23 4.81
CA CYS A 141 19.88 0.00 5.30
C CYS A 141 20.74 1.22 4.95
N ASP A 142 22.06 1.16 5.16
CA ASP A 142 22.98 2.23 4.77
C ASP A 142 22.92 2.52 3.26
N ALA A 143 22.92 1.47 2.43
CA ALA A 143 22.85 1.61 0.97
C ALA A 143 21.54 2.28 0.53
N LEU A 144 20.41 1.93 1.16
CA LEU A 144 19.11 2.54 0.85
C LEU A 144 19.04 4.00 1.32
N GLU A 145 19.53 4.31 2.52
CA GLU A 145 19.60 5.67 3.07
C GLU A 145 20.47 6.59 2.20
N ALA A 146 21.57 6.05 1.65
CA ALA A 146 22.46 6.76 0.73
C ALA A 146 21.96 6.79 -0.73
N ASN A 147 20.75 6.30 -1.02
CA ASN A 147 20.24 6.16 -2.38
C ASN A 147 21.25 5.44 -3.32
N TRP A 148 21.91 4.43 -2.79
CA TRP A 148 22.95 3.61 -3.42
C TRP A 148 24.26 4.33 -3.78
N GLU A 149 24.45 5.60 -3.40
CA GLU A 149 25.71 6.33 -3.63
C GLU A 149 26.86 5.67 -2.85
N GLY A 150 27.89 5.19 -3.55
CA GLY A 150 28.99 4.42 -2.96
C GLY A 150 28.69 2.93 -2.74
N TYR A 151 27.52 2.45 -3.18
CA TYR A 151 27.07 1.05 -3.11
C TYR A 151 26.69 0.50 -4.49
N GLU A 152 27.34 0.95 -5.56
CA GLU A 152 26.94 0.67 -6.95
C GLU A 152 26.99 -0.81 -7.30
N GLU A 153 28.00 -1.54 -6.82
CA GLU A 153 28.11 -2.99 -7.03
C GLU A 153 26.95 -3.72 -6.34
N MET A 154 26.66 -3.38 -5.08
CA MET A 154 25.55 -3.94 -4.33
C MET A 154 24.21 -3.66 -5.02
N ARG A 155 24.00 -2.44 -5.54
CA ARG A 155 22.81 -2.10 -6.32
C ARG A 155 22.68 -2.97 -7.57
N LEU A 156 23.77 -3.21 -8.30
CA LEU A 156 23.75 -4.07 -9.48
C LEU A 156 23.41 -5.52 -9.14
N ASP A 157 23.85 -6.00 -7.98
CA ASP A 157 23.49 -7.33 -7.50
C ASP A 157 21.99 -7.44 -7.18
N PHE A 158 21.41 -6.43 -6.53
CA PHE A 158 19.96 -6.37 -6.30
C PHE A 158 19.13 -6.28 -7.60
N VAL A 159 19.72 -5.80 -8.70
CA VAL A 159 19.02 -5.71 -10.01
C VAL A 159 19.18 -6.98 -10.85
N LYS A 160 20.38 -7.58 -10.87
CA LYS A 160 20.72 -8.66 -11.81
C LYS A 160 20.74 -10.04 -11.18
N ASN A 161 20.98 -10.10 -9.87
CA ASN A 161 21.30 -11.32 -9.15
C ASN A 161 20.33 -11.56 -7.98
N ALA A 162 19.23 -10.81 -7.90
CA ALA A 162 18.12 -11.04 -6.97
C ALA A 162 17.31 -12.31 -7.31
#